data_AF-A0A0J5ZTR1-F1
#
_entry.id   AF-A0A0J5ZTR1-F1
#
_cell.length_a   1.000
_cell.length_b   1.000
_cell.length_c   1.000
_cell.angle_alpha   90.00
_cell.angle_beta   90.00
_cell.angle_gamma   90.00
#
_symmetry.space_group_name_H-M   'P 1'
#
loop_
_entity.id
_entity.type
_entity.pdbx_description
1 polymer ?
#
loop_
_entity_poly.entity_id
_entity_poly.type
_entity_poly.pdbx_seq_one_letter_code
_entity_poly.pdbx_strand_id
1 'polypeptide(L)'
;MATPALLSALFPSVSHAEAGELGGIAMAAVTFSSTVWVVLTVVVFVWFLRRLPLLKRLACTVLFFCLPALLIGGMALWEYALDGYTDRPEVTTKPLVVLGVTFPPGSQAHYDGAGGLFGWGAKRTLQSIHGPRPVLLGNVPIDGLIFIPENCCDRARAEVSAGTIVDGLPCGDAMFDLTPTGPALRSCFLAAPVTWHGNPLAAGSYIDLTAPMGLQGLQDTK
;
A
#
# COMPACT_ATOMS: atom_id res chain seq x y z
N MET A 1 -13.81 23.57 -31.20
CA MET A 1 -14.11 23.25 -29.79
C MET A 1 -13.82 21.77 -29.58
N ALA A 2 -12.60 21.43 -29.18
CA ALA A 2 -12.15 20.05 -28.98
C ALA A 2 -11.01 20.08 -27.94
N THR A 3 -11.37 20.19 -26.67
CA THR A 3 -10.42 20.28 -25.55
C THR A 3 -10.74 19.44 -24.31
N PRO A 4 -11.91 18.78 -24.13
CA PRO A 4 -12.10 17.94 -22.92
C PRO A 4 -11.49 16.54 -23.05
N ALA A 5 -11.28 16.02 -24.26
CA ALA A 5 -10.81 14.63 -24.46
C ALA A 5 -9.34 14.40 -24.05
N LEU A 6 -8.52 15.45 -23.99
CA LEU A 6 -7.08 15.34 -23.78
C LEU A 6 -6.69 15.23 -22.30
N LEU A 7 -7.54 15.73 -21.38
CA LEU A 7 -7.35 15.58 -19.94
C LEU A 7 -7.73 14.19 -19.44
N SER A 8 -8.69 13.52 -20.10
CA SER A 8 -9.11 12.16 -19.74
C SER A 8 -8.10 11.08 -20.13
N ALA A 9 -7.17 11.38 -21.03
CA ALA A 9 -6.13 10.45 -21.47
C ALA A 9 -4.93 10.35 -20.51
N LEU A 10 -4.85 11.22 -19.50
CA LEU A 10 -3.74 11.24 -18.52
C LEU A 10 -3.93 10.29 -17.34
N PHE A 11 -5.09 9.62 -17.22
CA PHE A 11 -5.39 8.70 -16.11
C PHE A 11 -5.72 7.29 -16.66
N PRO A 12 -4.72 6.47 -17.01
CA PRO A 12 -4.93 5.21 -17.72
C PRO A 12 -5.46 4.05 -16.85
N SER A 13 -5.98 4.30 -15.65
CA SER A 13 -6.21 3.24 -14.66
C SER A 13 -7.53 3.31 -13.88
N VAL A 14 -8.54 4.05 -14.36
CA VAL A 14 -9.88 4.02 -13.75
C VAL A 14 -10.80 3.08 -14.55
N SER A 15 -11.26 2.02 -13.90
CA SER A 15 -12.25 1.07 -14.42
C SER A 15 -13.48 1.79 -15.01
N HIS A 16 -13.83 1.46 -16.25
CA HIS A 16 -14.89 2.13 -17.03
C HIS A 16 -16.29 2.08 -16.39
N ALA A 17 -16.55 1.19 -15.43
CA ALA A 17 -17.88 0.99 -14.85
C ALA A 17 -18.20 1.94 -13.68
N GLU A 18 -17.20 2.39 -12.92
CA GLU A 18 -17.38 3.36 -11.80
C GLU A 18 -16.94 4.78 -12.17
N ALA A 19 -16.18 4.94 -13.25
CA ALA A 19 -15.75 6.23 -13.77
C ALA A 19 -16.89 7.09 -14.33
N GLY A 20 -18.05 6.50 -14.65
CA GLY A 20 -19.17 7.21 -15.29
C GLY A 20 -19.85 8.23 -14.37
N GLU A 21 -20.08 7.88 -13.10
CA GLU A 21 -20.83 8.72 -12.16
C GLU A 21 -19.92 9.71 -11.43
N LEU A 22 -18.77 9.23 -10.92
CA LEU A 22 -17.75 10.07 -10.30
C LEU A 22 -17.07 11.02 -11.30
N GLY A 23 -16.85 10.57 -12.54
CA GLY A 23 -16.27 11.40 -13.60
C GLY A 23 -17.17 12.55 -14.01
N GLY A 24 -18.49 12.36 -14.04
CA GLY A 24 -19.45 13.41 -14.36
C GLY A 24 -19.45 14.55 -13.34
N ILE A 25 -19.48 14.21 -12.06
CA ILE A 25 -19.47 15.18 -10.95
C ILE A 25 -18.13 15.95 -10.92
N ALA A 26 -17.01 15.23 -11.08
CA ALA A 26 -15.69 15.85 -11.14
C ALA A 26 -15.57 16.83 -12.32
N MET A 27 -16.05 16.46 -13.50
CA MET A 27 -16.03 17.33 -14.69
C MET A 27 -16.93 18.57 -14.52
N ALA A 28 -18.10 18.42 -13.89
CA ALA A 28 -18.97 19.55 -13.58
C ALA A 28 -18.31 20.52 -12.57
N ALA A 29 -17.67 19.98 -11.53
CA ALA A 29 -16.94 20.80 -10.55
C ALA A 29 -15.75 21.55 -11.19
N VAL A 30 -14.99 20.89 -12.08
CA VAL A 30 -13.86 21.51 -12.79
C VAL A 30 -14.34 22.62 -13.73
N THR A 31 -15.42 22.38 -14.49
CA THR A 31 -15.96 23.40 -15.40
C THR A 31 -16.50 24.61 -14.64
N PHE A 32 -17.25 24.40 -13.55
CA PHE A 32 -17.72 25.48 -12.69
C PHE A 32 -16.56 26.26 -12.05
N SER A 33 -15.59 25.56 -11.48
CA SER A 33 -14.40 26.19 -10.90
C SER A 33 -13.61 26.99 -11.93
N SER A 34 -13.44 26.45 -13.15
CA SER A 34 -12.73 27.14 -14.24
C SER A 34 -13.43 28.42 -14.69
N THR A 35 -14.77 28.39 -14.79
CA THR A 35 -15.57 29.55 -15.21
C THR A 35 -15.53 30.64 -14.15
N VAL A 36 -15.69 30.29 -12.88
CA VAL A 36 -15.51 31.21 -11.74
C VAL A 36 -14.10 31.82 -11.75
N TRP A 37 -13.07 31.01 -11.98
CA TRP A 37 -11.68 31.50 -12.03
C TRP A 37 -11.44 32.48 -13.17
N VAL A 38 -11.95 32.19 -14.37
CA VAL A 38 -11.84 33.10 -15.52
C VAL A 38 -12.53 34.43 -15.21
N VAL A 39 -13.74 34.43 -14.65
CA VAL A 39 -14.44 35.66 -14.25
C VAL A 39 -13.61 36.45 -13.23
N LEU A 40 -13.07 35.77 -12.21
CA LEU A 40 -12.20 36.37 -11.20
C LEU A 40 -10.95 37.01 -11.85
N THR A 41 -10.30 36.33 -12.79
CA THR A 41 -9.12 36.86 -13.49
C THR A 41 -9.44 38.15 -14.25
N VAL A 42 -10.61 38.23 -14.89
CA VAL A 42 -11.07 39.42 -15.62
C VAL A 42 -11.34 40.57 -14.65
N VAL A 43 -12.01 40.31 -13.53
CA VAL A 43 -12.29 41.32 -12.50
C VAL A 43 -10.99 41.89 -11.93
N VAL A 44 -10.05 41.02 -11.53
CA VAL A 44 -8.73 41.43 -11.01
C VAL A 44 -7.95 42.23 -12.07
N PHE A 45 -7.99 41.82 -13.32
CA PHE A 45 -7.33 42.54 -14.42
C PHE A 45 -7.91 43.94 -14.66
N VAL A 46 -9.24 44.06 -14.60
CA VAL A 46 -9.95 45.31 -14.85
C VAL A 46 -9.83 46.27 -13.66
N TRP A 47 -9.83 45.77 -12.42
CA TRP A 47 -9.78 46.60 -11.22
C TRP A 47 -8.36 46.92 -10.73
N PHE A 48 -7.50 45.90 -10.59
CA PHE A 48 -6.19 46.09 -9.95
C PHE A 48 -5.07 46.42 -10.93
N LEU A 49 -5.09 45.84 -12.14
CA LEU A 49 -3.95 45.94 -13.05
C LEU A 49 -3.97 47.17 -13.97
N ARG A 50 -5.03 48.00 -13.92
CA ARG A 50 -5.12 49.25 -14.72
C ARG A 50 -4.06 50.31 -14.36
N ARG A 51 -3.50 50.26 -13.15
CA ARG A 51 -2.49 51.23 -12.67
C ARG A 51 -1.04 50.83 -12.96
N LEU A 52 -0.82 49.67 -13.58
CA LEU A 52 0.51 49.13 -13.84
C LEU A 52 0.93 49.31 -15.30
N PRO A 53 2.24 49.40 -15.59
CA PRO A 53 2.75 49.42 -16.95
C PRO A 53 2.39 48.12 -17.68
N LEU A 54 2.12 48.23 -18.99
CA LEU A 54 1.55 47.19 -19.86
C LEU A 54 2.27 45.83 -19.75
N LEU A 55 3.59 45.83 -19.62
CA LEU A 55 4.42 44.63 -19.56
C LEU A 55 4.24 43.88 -18.22
N LYS A 56 4.19 44.61 -17.09
CA LYS A 56 3.89 44.03 -15.78
C LYS A 56 2.45 43.52 -15.71
N ARG A 57 1.53 44.25 -16.36
CA ARG A 57 0.12 43.87 -16.46
C ARG A 57 -0.05 42.53 -17.19
N LEU A 58 0.61 42.34 -18.34
CA LEU A 58 0.60 41.07 -19.08
C LEU A 58 1.23 39.92 -18.27
N ALA A 59 2.40 40.16 -17.66
CA ALA A 59 3.07 39.14 -16.85
C ALA A 59 2.20 38.69 -15.65
N CYS A 60 1.61 39.64 -14.91
CA CYS A 60 0.71 39.33 -13.80
C CYS A 60 -0.56 38.60 -14.25
N THR A 61 -1.15 38.95 -15.40
CA THR A 61 -2.31 38.19 -15.91
C THR A 61 -1.97 36.77 -16.28
N VAL A 62 -0.85 36.55 -16.97
CA VAL A 62 -0.42 35.21 -17.35
C VAL A 62 -0.13 34.39 -16.10
N LEU A 63 0.57 34.95 -15.12
CA LEU A 63 0.84 34.28 -13.85
C LEU A 63 -0.45 33.92 -13.09
N PHE A 64 -1.41 34.86 -12.99
CA PHE A 64 -2.68 34.62 -12.28
C PHE A 64 -3.58 33.61 -13.01
N PHE A 65 -3.56 33.63 -14.34
CA PHE A 65 -4.26 32.64 -15.16
C PHE A 65 -3.64 31.24 -15.02
N CYS A 66 -2.31 31.15 -14.98
CA CYS A 66 -1.58 29.90 -14.79
C CYS A 66 -1.57 29.42 -13.33
N LEU A 67 -1.89 30.27 -12.35
CA LEU A 67 -1.80 29.96 -10.92
C LEU A 67 -2.54 28.66 -10.53
N PRO A 68 -3.80 28.38 -10.95
CA PRO A 68 -4.46 27.13 -10.61
C PRO A 68 -3.77 25.91 -11.20
N ALA A 69 -3.30 26.01 -12.45
CA ALA A 69 -2.58 24.93 -13.10
C ALA A 69 -1.25 24.65 -12.39
N LEU A 70 -0.54 25.70 -11.93
CA LEU A 70 0.67 25.58 -11.14
C LEU A 70 0.40 25.02 -9.74
N LEU A 71 -0.72 25.39 -9.10
CA LEU A 71 -1.11 24.85 -7.80
C LEU A 71 -1.50 23.37 -7.90
N ILE A 72 -2.32 23.01 -8.90
CA ILE A 72 -2.71 21.61 -9.16
C ILE A 72 -1.48 20.80 -9.54
N GLY A 73 -0.67 21.28 -10.49
CA GLY A 73 0.56 20.61 -10.90
C GLY A 73 1.58 20.51 -9.76
N GLY A 74 1.66 21.54 -8.91
CA GLY A 74 2.50 21.55 -7.71
C GLY A 74 2.04 20.54 -6.66
N MET A 75 0.73 20.42 -6.40
CA MET A 75 0.19 19.40 -5.51
C MET A 75 0.36 17.99 -6.06
N ALA A 76 0.06 17.77 -7.34
CA ALA A 76 0.29 16.49 -7.99
C ALA A 76 1.77 16.09 -7.99
N LEU A 77 2.67 17.06 -8.22
CA LEU A 77 4.10 16.85 -8.13
C LEU A 77 4.56 16.64 -6.68
N TRP A 78 3.93 17.29 -5.70
CA TRP A 78 4.20 17.09 -4.29
C TRP A 78 3.81 15.68 -3.85
N GLU A 79 2.59 15.24 -4.17
CA GLU A 79 2.13 13.86 -3.96
C GLU A 79 3.06 12.88 -4.67
N TYR A 80 3.31 13.05 -5.97
CA TYR A 80 4.20 12.16 -6.72
C TYR A 80 5.64 12.16 -6.20
N ALA A 81 6.15 13.30 -5.74
CA ALA A 81 7.51 13.41 -5.24
C ALA A 81 7.66 12.97 -3.78
N LEU A 82 6.60 12.94 -2.97
CA LEU A 82 6.69 12.73 -1.52
C LEU A 82 5.84 11.59 -0.96
N ASP A 83 4.76 11.18 -1.62
CA ASP A 83 4.00 9.96 -1.27
C ASP A 83 4.77 8.67 -1.59
N GLY A 84 6.05 8.79 -1.94
CA GLY A 84 6.97 7.68 -1.96
C GLY A 84 6.74 6.74 -3.14
N TYR A 85 7.54 5.68 -3.15
CA TYR A 85 7.48 4.66 -4.18
C TYR A 85 6.26 3.79 -3.91
N THR A 86 5.24 3.91 -4.76
CA THR A 86 4.04 3.07 -4.67
C THR A 86 4.41 1.61 -4.83
N ASP A 87 3.82 0.80 -3.96
CA ASP A 87 4.07 -0.61 -3.77
C ASP A 87 4.12 -1.37 -5.10
N ARG A 88 5.31 -1.82 -5.51
CA ARG A 88 5.47 -2.64 -6.71
C ARG A 88 6.05 -3.99 -6.32
N PRO A 89 5.38 -5.09 -6.69
CA PRO A 89 5.98 -6.40 -6.53
C PRO A 89 7.23 -6.49 -7.42
N GLU A 90 8.37 -6.75 -6.80
CA GLU A 90 9.63 -6.99 -7.50
C GLU A 90 9.91 -8.49 -7.52
N VAL A 91 10.20 -9.03 -8.70
CA VAL A 91 10.62 -10.42 -8.82
C VAL A 91 12.12 -10.51 -8.60
N THR A 92 12.53 -11.29 -7.62
CA THR A 92 13.95 -11.45 -7.27
C THR A 92 14.70 -12.16 -8.40
N THR A 93 15.79 -11.56 -8.86
CA THR A 93 16.68 -12.18 -9.87
C THR A 93 17.77 -13.05 -9.24
N LYS A 94 18.04 -12.83 -7.96
CA LYS A 94 19.04 -13.53 -7.15
C LYS A 94 18.38 -14.10 -5.90
N PRO A 95 18.94 -15.16 -5.30
CA PRO A 95 18.45 -15.64 -4.02
C PRO A 95 18.52 -14.54 -2.98
N LEU A 96 17.45 -14.39 -2.19
CA LEU A 96 17.35 -13.38 -1.14
C LEU A 96 17.28 -14.09 0.21
N VAL A 97 18.16 -13.73 1.15
CA VAL A 97 18.13 -14.27 2.50
C VAL A 97 17.38 -13.30 3.41
N VAL A 98 16.29 -13.78 4.02
CA VAL A 98 15.43 -13.01 4.91
C VAL A 98 15.20 -13.83 6.17
N LEU A 99 15.53 -13.27 7.34
CA LEU A 99 15.45 -13.96 8.65
C LEU A 99 16.13 -15.35 8.67
N GLY A 100 17.25 -15.50 7.97
CA GLY A 100 17.97 -16.77 7.85
C GLY A 100 17.38 -17.77 6.86
N VAL A 101 16.22 -17.46 6.26
CA VAL A 101 15.60 -18.26 5.20
C VAL A 101 16.07 -17.78 3.84
N THR A 102 16.47 -18.70 2.97
CA THR A 102 16.92 -18.37 1.61
C THR A 102 15.78 -18.57 0.62
N PHE A 103 15.26 -17.48 0.06
CA PHE A 103 14.27 -17.50 -1.00
C PHE A 103 14.97 -17.65 -2.36
N PRO A 104 14.52 -18.59 -3.21
CA PRO A 104 15.12 -18.81 -4.53
C PRO A 104 14.85 -17.63 -5.48
N PRO A 105 15.60 -17.50 -6.57
CA PRO A 105 15.28 -16.54 -7.64
C PRO A 105 13.87 -16.82 -8.20
N GLY A 106 13.17 -15.77 -8.59
CA GLY A 106 11.76 -15.82 -9.00
C GLY A 106 10.77 -15.61 -7.87
N SER A 107 11.24 -15.27 -6.66
CA SER A 107 10.37 -14.92 -5.52
C SER A 107 9.82 -13.51 -5.69
N GLN A 108 8.59 -13.28 -5.26
CA GLN A 108 7.94 -11.97 -5.31
C GLN A 108 8.21 -11.24 -3.99
N ALA A 109 9.06 -10.22 -4.03
CA ALA A 109 9.36 -9.38 -2.88
C ALA A 109 8.57 -8.06 -2.98
N HIS A 110 7.88 -7.71 -1.92
CA HIS A 110 7.13 -6.48 -1.80
C HIS A 110 7.88 -5.50 -0.92
N TYR A 111 8.12 -4.30 -1.43
CA TYR A 111 8.86 -3.26 -0.74
C TYR A 111 8.01 -2.01 -0.65
N ASP A 112 7.82 -1.56 0.58
CA ASP A 112 7.28 -0.24 0.84
C ASP A 112 8.42 0.78 0.84
N GLY A 113 8.19 1.90 0.19
CA GLY A 113 9.16 2.96 0.00
C GLY A 113 8.69 4.24 0.65
N ALA A 114 9.09 4.46 1.91
CA ALA A 114 8.76 5.69 2.61
C ALA A 114 9.75 6.82 2.28
N GLY A 115 9.20 7.97 1.87
CA GLY A 115 9.93 9.21 1.63
C GLY A 115 10.81 9.22 0.37
N GLY A 116 11.63 10.26 0.25
CA GLY A 116 12.54 10.49 -0.88
C GLY A 116 11.88 11.29 -2.01
N LEU A 117 12.58 12.30 -2.53
CA LEU A 117 12.08 13.16 -3.61
C LEU A 117 12.04 12.34 -4.91
N PHE A 118 10.86 12.08 -5.46
CA PHE A 118 10.68 11.22 -6.66
C PHE A 118 11.25 9.79 -6.46
N GLY A 119 11.17 9.26 -5.25
CA GLY A 119 11.75 7.96 -4.89
C GLY A 119 13.28 7.96 -4.76
N TRP A 120 13.96 9.08 -5.01
CA TRP A 120 15.40 9.19 -4.75
C TRP A 120 15.64 9.31 -3.24
N GLY A 121 16.49 8.41 -2.72
CA GLY A 121 16.76 8.33 -1.28
C GLY A 121 15.61 7.72 -0.48
N ALA A 122 14.59 7.14 -1.13
CA ALA A 122 13.53 6.42 -0.46
C ALA A 122 14.12 5.23 0.31
N LYS A 123 13.76 5.10 1.58
CA LYS A 123 14.13 3.94 2.37
C LYS A 123 13.19 2.81 1.98
N ARG A 124 13.72 1.76 1.35
CA ARG A 124 12.96 0.56 0.98
C ARG A 124 12.93 -0.40 2.16
N THR A 125 11.73 -0.73 2.64
CA THR A 125 11.52 -1.72 3.69
C THR A 125 10.77 -2.91 3.10
N LEU A 126 11.34 -4.11 3.26
CA LEU A 126 10.69 -5.34 2.82
C LEU A 126 9.43 -5.56 3.67
N GLN A 127 8.29 -5.65 3.01
CA GLN A 127 6.98 -5.85 3.62
C GLN A 127 6.48 -7.28 3.50
N SER A 128 6.78 -7.95 2.40
CA SER A 128 6.54 -9.38 2.24
C SER A 128 7.47 -10.00 1.22
N ILE A 129 7.64 -11.31 1.31
CA ILE A 129 8.30 -12.08 0.26
C ILE A 129 7.61 -13.43 0.11
N HIS A 130 7.28 -13.79 -1.13
CA HIS A 130 6.62 -15.04 -1.49
C HIS A 130 7.51 -15.84 -2.44
N GLY A 131 7.80 -17.08 -2.05
CA GLY A 131 8.56 -18.01 -2.87
C GLY A 131 7.70 -18.66 -3.95
N PRO A 132 8.25 -19.01 -5.12
CA PRO A 132 7.57 -19.85 -6.10
C PRO A 132 7.44 -21.31 -5.63
N ARG A 133 8.16 -21.68 -4.57
CA ARG A 133 8.17 -23.00 -3.93
C ARG A 133 8.35 -22.82 -2.42
N PRO A 134 7.84 -23.78 -1.62
CA PRO A 134 8.06 -23.79 -0.18
C PRO A 134 9.53 -23.69 0.19
N VAL A 135 9.84 -22.84 1.16
CA VAL A 135 11.17 -22.70 1.78
C VAL A 135 11.07 -23.03 3.27
N LEU A 136 12.20 -23.37 3.91
CA LEU A 136 12.18 -23.81 5.30
C LEU A 136 12.52 -22.65 6.24
N LEU A 137 11.60 -22.32 7.14
CA LEU A 137 11.84 -21.51 8.33
C LEU A 137 12.11 -22.45 9.51
N GLY A 138 13.39 -22.72 9.78
CA GLY A 138 13.78 -23.80 10.68
C GLY A 138 13.33 -25.16 10.13
N ASN A 139 12.34 -25.78 10.77
CA ASN A 139 11.76 -27.05 10.33
C ASN A 139 10.37 -26.88 9.69
N VAL A 140 9.86 -25.66 9.57
CA VAL A 140 8.51 -25.39 9.05
C VAL A 140 8.61 -24.97 7.57
N PRO A 141 7.95 -25.69 6.65
CA PRO A 141 7.81 -25.24 5.27
C PRO A 141 6.84 -24.05 5.19
N ILE A 142 7.30 -22.97 4.59
CA ILE A 142 6.57 -21.71 4.41
C ILE A 142 6.58 -21.32 2.93
N ASP A 143 5.49 -20.72 2.48
CA ASP A 143 5.35 -20.17 1.14
C ASP A 143 5.77 -18.69 1.09
N GLY A 144 5.69 -17.98 2.22
CA GLY A 144 6.09 -16.57 2.30
C GLY A 144 6.27 -16.04 3.72
N LEU A 145 6.83 -14.84 3.81
CA LEU A 145 6.96 -14.06 5.04
C LEU A 145 6.29 -12.70 4.86
N ILE A 146 5.61 -12.22 5.90
CA ILE A 146 4.93 -10.93 5.96
C ILE A 146 5.46 -10.14 7.17
N PHE A 147 5.72 -8.85 6.97
CA PHE A 147 6.43 -7.98 7.92
C PHE A 147 5.62 -6.73 8.35
N ILE A 148 4.41 -6.51 7.81
CA ILE A 148 3.56 -5.35 8.16
C ILE A 148 2.64 -5.67 9.34
N PRO A 149 2.51 -4.79 10.36
CA PRO A 149 3.39 -3.70 10.77
C PRO A 149 4.50 -4.18 11.74
N GLU A 150 4.70 -5.50 11.84
CA GLU A 150 5.44 -6.19 12.90
C GLU A 150 6.95 -6.34 12.63
N ASN A 151 7.57 -5.40 11.92
CA ASN A 151 9.04 -5.31 11.87
C ASN A 151 9.67 -4.88 13.21
N CYS A 152 8.88 -4.76 14.29
CA CYS A 152 9.41 -4.61 15.63
C CYS A 152 9.49 -5.98 16.31
N CYS A 153 10.67 -6.27 16.86
CA CYS A 153 11.00 -7.47 17.66
C CYS A 153 11.41 -8.70 16.83
N ASP A 154 11.88 -9.72 17.55
CA ASP A 154 12.22 -11.05 17.04
C ASP A 154 10.94 -11.84 16.67
N ARG A 155 10.13 -11.32 15.75
CA ARG A 155 8.86 -11.93 15.32
C ARG A 155 8.80 -12.03 13.81
N ALA A 156 8.14 -13.09 13.33
CA ALA A 156 7.91 -13.32 11.92
C ALA A 156 6.51 -13.87 11.69
N ARG A 157 5.71 -13.19 10.88
CA ARG A 157 4.50 -13.78 10.33
C ARG A 157 4.88 -14.53 9.06
N ALA A 158 4.51 -15.81 9.00
CA ALA A 158 4.78 -16.67 7.86
C ALA A 158 3.49 -17.28 7.33
N GLU A 159 3.39 -17.35 6.01
CA GLU A 159 2.39 -18.16 5.33
C GLU A 159 2.92 -19.58 5.26
N VAL A 160 2.32 -20.48 6.04
CA VAL A 160 2.72 -21.88 6.15
C VAL A 160 2.17 -22.64 4.94
N SER A 161 3.00 -23.51 4.36
CA SER A 161 2.58 -24.30 3.20
C SER A 161 1.37 -25.18 3.52
N ALA A 162 0.45 -25.29 2.58
CA ALA A 162 -0.80 -26.03 2.77
C ALA A 162 -0.59 -27.47 3.25
N GLY A 163 -1.38 -27.89 4.25
CA GLY A 163 -1.33 -29.24 4.82
C GLY A 163 -0.20 -29.49 5.83
N THR A 164 0.57 -28.45 6.17
CA THR A 164 1.62 -28.53 7.18
C THR A 164 1.03 -28.49 8.59
N ILE A 165 1.57 -29.32 9.48
CA ILE A 165 1.23 -29.33 10.89
C ILE A 165 2.41 -28.75 11.67
N VAL A 166 2.18 -27.67 12.41
CA VAL A 166 3.17 -26.99 13.25
C VAL A 166 2.75 -27.16 14.71
N ASP A 167 3.60 -27.77 15.52
CA ASP A 167 3.32 -28.06 16.94
C ASP A 167 1.97 -28.78 17.18
N GLY A 168 1.57 -29.64 16.24
CA GLY A 168 0.31 -30.39 16.30
C GLY A 168 -0.92 -29.63 15.77
N LEU A 169 -0.76 -28.40 15.30
CA LEU A 169 -1.81 -27.56 14.74
C LEU A 169 -1.69 -27.43 13.22
N PRO A 170 -2.77 -27.63 12.45
CA PRO A 170 -2.77 -27.40 11.01
C PRO A 170 -2.88 -25.89 10.72
N CYS A 171 -1.73 -25.21 10.63
CA CYS A 171 -1.68 -23.77 10.42
C CYS A 171 -1.66 -23.41 8.93
N GLY A 172 -2.43 -22.37 8.56
CA GLY A 172 -2.32 -21.69 7.28
C GLY A 172 -1.42 -20.48 7.41
N ASP A 173 -1.86 -19.47 8.15
CA ASP A 173 -1.00 -18.36 8.58
C ASP A 173 -0.52 -18.62 10.01
N ALA A 174 0.77 -18.38 10.27
CA ALA A 174 1.33 -18.53 11.61
C ALA A 174 2.24 -17.35 11.96
N MET A 175 2.23 -16.97 13.24
CA MET A 175 3.19 -16.04 13.80
C MET A 175 4.20 -16.81 14.65
N PHE A 176 5.48 -16.54 14.41
CA PHE A 176 6.60 -17.16 15.09
C PHE A 176 7.37 -16.11 15.90
N ASP A 177 7.75 -16.46 17.12
CA ASP A 177 8.81 -15.76 17.85
C ASP A 177 10.16 -16.38 17.43
N LEU A 178 11.08 -15.56 16.94
CA LEU A 178 12.41 -15.97 16.47
C LEU A 178 13.37 -16.06 17.66
N THR A 179 13.55 -17.25 18.21
CA THR A 179 14.48 -17.46 19.32
C THR A 179 15.84 -17.97 18.83
N PRO A 180 16.93 -17.85 19.62
CA PRO A 180 18.21 -18.46 19.28
C PRO A 180 18.15 -19.98 19.08
N THR A 181 17.16 -20.64 19.69
CA THR A 181 16.90 -22.08 19.56
C THR A 181 16.08 -22.46 18.32
N GLY A 182 15.52 -21.48 17.61
CA GLY A 182 14.67 -21.69 16.43
C GLY A 182 13.35 -20.90 16.48
N PRO A 183 12.55 -20.94 15.41
CA PRO A 183 11.23 -20.32 15.39
C PRO A 183 10.27 -21.08 16.33
N ALA A 184 9.69 -20.38 17.28
CA ALA A 184 8.68 -20.92 18.19
C ALA A 184 7.28 -20.44 17.78
N LEU A 185 6.32 -21.35 17.63
CA LEU A 185 4.96 -20.97 17.26
C LEU A 185 4.31 -20.15 18.36
N ARG A 186 3.84 -18.95 18.02
CA ARG A 186 3.15 -18.04 18.93
C ARG A 186 1.66 -18.03 18.69
N SER A 187 1.26 -17.94 17.43
CA SER A 187 -0.14 -18.00 17.05
C SER A 187 -0.32 -18.64 15.69
N CYS A 188 -1.52 -19.16 15.47
CA CYS A 188 -1.85 -19.98 14.32
C CYS A 188 -3.28 -19.70 13.88
N PHE A 189 -3.45 -19.37 12.60
CA PHE A 189 -4.73 -19.38 11.93
C PHE A 189 -4.98 -20.77 11.35
N LEU A 190 -6.02 -21.44 11.83
CA LEU A 190 -6.26 -22.83 11.50
C LEU A 190 -6.69 -23.01 10.04
N ALA A 191 -5.94 -23.81 9.29
CA ALA A 191 -6.30 -24.23 7.94
C ALA A 191 -7.33 -25.38 7.93
N ALA A 192 -7.41 -26.14 9.02
CA ALA A 192 -8.31 -27.29 9.18
C ALA A 192 -8.89 -27.33 10.60
N PRO A 193 -10.09 -27.92 10.79
CA PRO A 193 -10.69 -28.04 12.12
C PRO A 193 -9.85 -28.95 13.02
N VAL A 194 -9.76 -28.60 14.30
CA VAL A 194 -8.96 -29.35 15.30
C VAL A 194 -9.67 -29.34 16.65
N THR A 195 -9.43 -30.38 17.46
CA THR A 195 -9.85 -30.38 18.86
C THR A 195 -8.69 -29.85 19.72
N TRP A 196 -8.87 -28.67 20.32
CA TRP A 196 -7.87 -28.04 21.17
C TRP A 196 -8.39 -27.97 22.62
N HIS A 197 -7.66 -28.59 23.54
CA HIS A 197 -8.06 -28.72 24.96
C HIS A 197 -9.51 -29.22 25.17
N GLY A 198 -9.96 -30.15 24.32
CA GLY A 198 -11.31 -30.73 24.40
C GLY A 198 -12.42 -29.91 23.74
N ASN A 199 -12.11 -28.71 23.22
CA ASN A 199 -13.06 -27.90 22.46
C ASN A 199 -12.82 -28.05 20.95
N PRO A 200 -13.86 -28.31 20.14
CA PRO A 200 -13.73 -28.31 18.69
C PRO A 200 -13.60 -26.88 18.18
N LEU A 201 -12.52 -26.61 17.43
CA LEU A 201 -12.28 -25.36 16.72
C LEU A 201 -12.45 -25.58 15.22
N ALA A 202 -13.09 -24.61 14.55
CA ALA A 202 -13.30 -24.67 13.11
C ALA A 202 -12.03 -24.26 12.34
N ALA A 203 -11.98 -24.62 11.06
CA ALA A 203 -11.04 -23.97 10.15
C ALA A 203 -11.37 -22.46 10.08
N GLY A 204 -10.34 -21.64 10.02
CA GLY A 204 -10.46 -20.18 10.09
C GLY A 204 -10.48 -19.61 11.50
N SER A 205 -10.47 -20.44 12.55
CA SER A 205 -10.29 -19.96 13.92
C SER A 205 -8.84 -19.56 14.18
N TYR A 206 -8.64 -18.51 14.98
CA TYR A 206 -7.32 -18.02 15.38
C TYR A 206 -6.97 -18.50 16.80
N ILE A 207 -5.79 -19.09 16.96
CA ILE A 207 -5.27 -19.55 18.26
C ILE A 207 -4.04 -18.73 18.61
N ASP A 208 -4.05 -18.07 19.78
CA ASP A 208 -2.87 -17.45 20.38
C ASP A 208 -2.34 -18.28 21.55
N LEU A 209 -1.19 -18.93 21.37
CA LEU A 209 -0.55 -19.81 22.35
C LEU A 209 0.05 -19.03 23.54
N THR A 210 0.17 -17.71 23.43
CA THR A 210 0.69 -16.84 24.50
C THR A 210 -0.39 -16.27 25.42
N ALA A 211 -1.66 -16.36 25.03
CA ALA A 211 -2.76 -15.85 25.83
C ALA A 211 -3.09 -16.77 27.03
N PRO A 212 -3.33 -16.23 28.24
CA PRO A 212 -3.81 -17.02 29.36
C PRO A 212 -5.20 -17.59 29.05
N MET A 213 -5.40 -18.87 29.38
CA MET A 213 -6.52 -19.75 28.98
C MET A 213 -7.95 -19.17 29.15
N GLY A 214 -8.15 -18.10 29.92
CA GLY A 214 -9.46 -17.49 30.17
C GLY A 214 -9.99 -16.57 29.05
N LEU A 215 -9.17 -16.17 28.08
CA LEU A 215 -9.52 -15.15 27.07
C LEU A 215 -9.66 -15.66 25.62
N GLN A 216 -9.28 -16.90 25.33
CA GLN A 216 -9.33 -17.44 23.96
C GLN A 216 -10.75 -17.65 23.43
N GLY A 217 -11.76 -17.82 24.29
CA GLY A 217 -13.15 -18.05 23.88
C GLY A 217 -13.95 -16.79 23.50
N LEU A 218 -13.31 -15.61 23.41
CA LEU A 218 -14.01 -14.32 23.23
C LEU A 218 -13.66 -13.58 21.93
N GLN A 219 -12.76 -14.13 21.10
CA GLN A 219 -12.38 -13.52 19.81
C GLN A 219 -13.16 -14.05 18.60
N ASP A 220 -14.11 -14.97 18.78
CA ASP A 220 -14.89 -15.60 17.68
C ASP A 220 -15.97 -14.71 17.04
N THR A 221 -15.96 -13.38 17.21
CA THR A 221 -16.90 -12.49 16.48
C THR A 221 -16.27 -11.15 16.10
N LYS A 222 -15.74 -11.06 14.87
CA LYS A 222 -15.98 -9.94 13.96
C LYS A 222 -15.62 -10.26 12.52
#